data_AF-A0A916MHV4-F1
#
_entry.id   AF-A0A916MHV4-F1
#
_cell.length_a   1.000
_cell.length_b   1.000
_cell.length_c   1.000
_cell.angle_alpha   90.00
_cell.angle_beta   90.00
_cell.angle_gamma   90.00
#
_symmetry.space_group_name_H-M   'P 1'
#
loop_
_entity.id
_entity.type
_entity.pdbx_description
1 polymer ?
#
loop_
_entity_poly.entity_id
_entity_poly.type
_entity_poly.pdbx_seq_one_letter_code
_entity_poly.pdbx_strand_id
1 'polypeptide(L)' 'PEFADSPDAVRQAAAWELQHHIKSLIGINTRIDVVDTGGIERSAGKARRIIDLRPKD' A
#
# COMPACT_ATOMS: atom_id res chain seq x y z
N PRO A 1 -3.89 -11.07 14.79
CA PRO A 1 -2.63 -10.28 14.66
C PRO A 1 -1.44 -11.18 14.28
N GLU A 2 -1.62 -12.08 13.30
CA GLU A 2 -0.62 -13.11 12.97
C GLU A 2 0.59 -12.57 12.19
N PHE A 3 0.47 -11.35 11.64
CA PHE A 3 1.50 -10.74 10.78
C PHE A 3 2.00 -9.39 11.30
N ALA A 4 1.66 -9.03 12.55
CA ALA A 4 2.00 -7.74 13.13
C ALA A 4 3.51 -7.48 13.15
N ASP A 5 4.30 -8.52 13.45
CA ASP A 5 5.78 -8.50 13.45
C ASP A 5 6.38 -9.35 12.31
N SER A 6 5.73 -9.35 11.13
CA SER A 6 6.28 -10.05 9.98
C SER A 6 7.69 -9.53 9.65
N PRO A 7 8.67 -10.43 9.39
CA PRO A 7 10.01 -10.02 8.99
C PRO A 7 10.00 -9.17 7.71
N ASP A 8 10.95 -8.25 7.58
CA ASP A 8 11.06 -7.34 6.43
C ASP A 8 11.07 -8.06 5.09
N ALA A 9 11.72 -9.22 5.01
CA ALA A 9 11.75 -10.04 3.80
C ALA A 9 10.35 -10.45 3.32
N VAL A 10 9.45 -10.78 4.26
CA VAL A 10 8.05 -11.15 3.95
C VAL A 10 7.27 -9.93 3.46
N ARG A 11 7.46 -8.77 4.11
CA ARG A 11 6.84 -7.50 3.72
C ARG A 11 7.27 -7.07 2.32
N GLN A 12 8.57 -7.18 2.03
CA GLN A 12 9.14 -6.87 0.73
C GLN A 12 8.59 -7.83 -0.34
N ALA A 13 8.57 -9.14 -0.10
CA ALA A 13 8.03 -10.11 -1.05
C ALA A 13 6.58 -9.80 -1.42
N ALA A 14 5.72 -9.52 -0.44
CA ALA A 14 4.33 -9.13 -0.68
C ALA A 14 4.21 -7.82 -1.47
N ALA A 15 5.06 -6.83 -1.18
CA ALA A 15 5.09 -5.57 -1.91
C ALA A 15 5.48 -5.77 -3.38
N TRP A 16 6.48 -6.61 -3.65
CA TRP A 16 6.93 -6.97 -5.00
C TRP A 16 5.85 -7.70 -5.80
N GLU A 17 5.19 -8.68 -5.18
CA GLU A 17 4.09 -9.42 -5.81
C GLU A 17 2.93 -8.48 -6.20
N LEU A 18 2.51 -7.61 -5.27
CA LEU A 18 1.45 -6.64 -5.53
C LEU A 18 1.83 -5.64 -6.63
N GLN A 19 3.08 -5.15 -6.62
CA GLN A 19 3.59 -4.27 -7.66
C GLN A 19 3.53 -4.95 -9.03
N HIS A 20 3.93 -6.22 -9.11
CA HIS A 20 3.85 -6.99 -10.35
C HIS A 20 2.40 -7.15 -10.82
N HIS A 21 1.47 -7.50 -9.93
CA HIS A 21 0.05 -7.63 -10.29
C HIS A 21 -0.55 -6.32 -10.80
N ILE A 22 -0.28 -5.19 -10.13
CA ILE A 22 -0.76 -3.88 -10.60
C ILE A 22 -0.19 -3.57 -11.99
N LYS A 23 1.10 -3.84 -12.20
CA LYS A 23 1.73 -3.63 -13.51
C LYS A 23 1.09 -4.48 -14.59
N SER A 24 0.91 -5.77 -14.34
CA SER A 24 0.39 -6.72 -15.31
C SER A 24 -1.09 -6.48 -15.63
N LEU A 25 -1.90 -6.08 -14.65
CA LEU A 25 -3.36 -5.92 -14.81
C LEU A 25 -3.78 -4.50 -15.25
N ILE A 26 -3.10 -3.46 -14.76
CA ILE A 26 -3.50 -2.05 -14.97
C ILE A 26 -2.51 -1.34 -15.93
N GLY A 27 -1.26 -1.81 -16.02
CA GLY A 27 -0.25 -1.24 -16.91
C GLY A 27 0.61 -0.14 -16.30
N ILE A 28 0.36 0.26 -15.04
CA ILE A 28 1.08 1.34 -14.37
C ILE A 28 2.15 0.82 -13.41
N ASN A 29 3.25 1.57 -13.28
CA ASN A 29 4.24 1.32 -12.23
C ASN A 29 3.77 1.99 -10.94
N THR A 30 3.91 1.31 -9.81
CA THR A 30 3.49 1.82 -8.49
C THR A 30 4.56 1.60 -7.45
N ARG A 31 4.64 2.49 -6.46
CA ARG A 31 5.41 2.27 -5.23
C ARG A 31 4.46 1.73 -4.17
N ILE A 32 4.85 0.64 -3.51
CA ILE A 32 4.08 0.02 -2.44
C ILE A 32 4.83 0.23 -1.13
N ASP A 33 4.12 0.69 -0.11
CA ASP A 33 4.62 0.87 1.24
C ASP A 33 3.79 0.00 2.20
N VAL A 34 4.46 -0.89 2.93
CA VAL A 34 3.82 -1.87 3.81
C VAL A 34 3.93 -1.38 5.24
N VAL A 35 2.88 -0.71 5.69
CA VAL A 35 2.79 -0.15 7.03
C VAL A 35 2.33 -1.17 8.07
N ASP A 36 2.60 -0.89 9.34
CA ASP A 36 2.21 -1.74 10.44
C ASP A 36 0.69 -1.79 10.66
N THR A 37 0.27 -2.78 11.45
CA THR A 37 -1.13 -2.94 11.81
C THR A 37 -1.63 -1.69 12.54
N GLY A 38 -2.66 -1.05 12.00
CA GLY A 38 -3.19 0.21 12.55
C GLY A 38 -2.50 1.46 12.02
N GLY A 39 -1.48 1.35 11.17
CA GLY A 39 -0.79 2.48 10.53
C GLY A 39 -1.63 3.22 9.47
N ILE A 40 -2.72 2.60 9.00
CA ILE A 40 -3.71 3.26 8.16
C ILE A 40 -4.91 3.64 9.03
N GLU A 41 -5.26 4.92 9.00
CA GLU A 41 -6.45 5.43 9.67
C GLU A 41 -7.71 4.69 9.18
N ARG A 42 -8.46 4.12 10.12
CA ARG A 42 -9.77 3.50 9.81
C ARG A 42 -10.75 4.62 9.51
N SER A 43 -11.54 4.47 8.44
CA SER A 43 -12.49 5.53 8.08
C SER A 43 -13.56 5.69 9.17
N ALA A 44 -13.58 6.84 9.83
CA ALA A 44 -14.65 7.24 10.76
C ALA A 44 -15.97 7.62 10.03
N GLY A 45 -16.00 7.51 8.69
CA GLY A 45 -17.12 7.83 7.81
C GLY A 45 -16.87 7.30 6.39
N LYS A 46 -17.00 8.13 5.34
CA LYS A 46 -16.60 7.74 3.98
C LYS A 46 -15.07 7.63 3.87
N ALA A 47 -14.57 6.49 3.39
CA ALA A 47 -13.12 6.28 3.24
C ALA A 47 -12.51 7.24 2.21
N ARG A 48 -11.46 7.99 2.61
CA ARG A 48 -10.61 8.77 1.70
C ARG A 48 -9.49 7.88 1.18
N ARG A 49 -9.54 7.50 -0.10
CA ARG A 49 -8.56 6.60 -0.75
C ARG A 49 -7.49 7.31 -1.57
N ILE A 50 -7.71 8.57 -1.90
CA ILE A 50 -6.85 9.34 -2.79
C ILE A 50 -6.47 10.63 -2.08
N ILE A 51 -5.16 10.86 -1.97
CA ILE A 51 -4.58 12.13 -1.56
C ILE A 51 -3.75 12.58 -2.75
N ASP A 52 -4.23 13.62 -3.42
CA ASP A 52 -3.52 14.21 -4.56
C ASP A 52 -2.51 15.23 -4.05
N LEU A 53 -1.23 14.86 -4.12
CA LEU A 53 -0.10 15.67 -3.69
C LEU A 53 0.62 16.33 -4.87
N ARG A 54 0.02 16.33 -6.07
CA ARG A 54 0.59 17.04 -7.22
C ARG A 54 0.66 18.55 -6.93
N PRO A 55 1.69 19.25 -7.43
CA PRO A 55 1.72 20.71 -7.39
C PRO A 55 0.40 21.25 -7.95
N LYS A 56 -0.18 22.20 -7.21
CA LYS A 56 -1.29 23.00 -7.72
C LYS A 56 -0.63 24.25 -8.29
N ASP A 57 -0.89 24.51 -9.56
CA ASP A 57 -0.34 25.59 -10.40
C ASP A 57 0.87 25.19 -11.26
#